data_AF-A0A961NIE8-F1
#
_entry.id   AF-A0A961NIE8-F1
#
_cell.length_a   1.000
_cell.length_b   1.000
_cell.length_c   1.000
_cell.angle_alpha   90.00
_cell.angle_beta   90.00
_cell.angle_gamma   90.00
#
_symmetry.space_group_name_H-M   'P 1'
#
loop_
_entity.id
_entity.type
_entity.pdbx_description
1 polymer ?
#
loop_
_entity_poly.entity_id
_entity_poly.type
_entity_poly.pdbx_seq_one_letter_code
_entity_poly.pdbx_strand_id
1 'polypeptide(L)'
;TSHAHAWVQFYLPGYGWIDFESTTYAIPPEPEFNPNGMDVVIPLIDEETNRQPADAFQFPWLLAGKVLGVIAVLLIVSLYCLRFGREVYLNIRAGKLTAPGLQAMLSHLLMKMARDGYALKQPHMTPLEYAEQYRALEEFAALHTMLRFRVNYAEGERQAAWQDLRNKRRAALKSIRKAGLWAWIKRRFSLRGLFYLKG
;
A
#
# COMPACT_ATOMS: atom_id res chain seq x y z
N THR A 1 26.06 51.21 6.35
CA THR A 1 26.28 51.42 4.91
C THR A 1 26.24 50.06 4.24
N SER A 2 25.20 49.79 3.44
CA SER A 2 25.09 48.56 2.65
C SER A 2 26.02 48.66 1.46
N HIS A 3 27.04 47.81 1.39
CA HIS A 3 27.89 47.72 0.21
C HIS A 3 27.24 46.75 -0.78
N ALA A 4 26.95 47.21 -2.00
CA ALA A 4 26.52 46.32 -3.07
C ALA A 4 27.70 45.43 -3.46
N HIS A 5 27.50 44.12 -3.45
CA HIS A 5 28.53 43.11 -3.68
C HIS A 5 28.07 42.16 -4.77
N ALA A 6 28.97 41.82 -5.69
CA ALA A 6 28.68 40.91 -6.79
C ALA A 6 29.81 39.87 -6.90
N TRP A 7 29.42 38.62 -7.08
CA TRP A 7 30.32 37.49 -7.32
C TRP A 7 29.87 36.74 -8.57
N VAL A 8 30.72 35.85 -9.07
CA VAL A 8 30.44 35.07 -10.28
C VAL A 8 30.44 33.59 -9.94
N GLN A 9 29.54 32.83 -10.56
CA GLN A 9 29.51 31.39 -10.50
C GLN A 9 29.83 30.81 -11.86
N PHE A 10 30.68 29.79 -11.90
CA PHE A 10 30.98 29.04 -13.13
C PHE A 10 30.52 27.60 -12.98
N TYR A 11 29.89 27.06 -14.02
CA TYR A 11 29.58 25.64 -14.10
C TYR A 11 30.73 24.88 -14.72
N LEU A 12 31.31 23.96 -13.97
CA LEU A 12 32.39 23.08 -14.41
C LEU A 12 31.84 21.65 -14.56
N PRO A 13 31.83 21.08 -15.79
CA PRO A 13 31.41 19.70 -16.01
C PRO A 13 32.18 18.74 -15.08
N GLY A 14 31.45 17.94 -14.30
CA GLY A 14 32.02 16.99 -13.33
C GLY A 14 32.15 17.52 -11.89
N TYR A 15 32.23 18.85 -11.69
CA TYR A 15 32.36 19.46 -10.36
C TYR A 15 31.13 20.28 -9.94
N GLY A 16 30.28 20.67 -10.89
CA GLY A 16 29.06 21.43 -10.63
C GLY A 16 29.27 22.94 -10.65
N TRP A 17 28.39 23.68 -9.99
CA TRP A 17 28.50 25.13 -9.83
C TRP A 17 29.53 25.46 -8.74
N ILE A 18 30.50 26.29 -9.07
CA ILE A 18 31.54 26.75 -8.13
C ILE A 18 31.45 28.26 -8.00
N ASP A 19 31.41 28.74 -6.75
CA ASP A 19 31.42 30.16 -6.41
C ASP A 19 32.84 30.70 -6.53
N PHE A 20 32.99 31.79 -7.28
CA PHE A 20 34.26 32.47 -7.44
C PHE A 20 34.14 33.94 -7.02
N GLU A 21 34.89 34.29 -5.98
CA GLU A 21 34.95 35.65 -5.46
C GLU A 21 36.27 36.31 -5.86
N SER A 22 36.21 37.20 -6.85
CA SER A 22 37.39 37.86 -7.40
C SER A 22 37.93 38.98 -6.50
N THR A 23 37.16 39.46 -5.53
CA THR A 23 37.52 40.66 -4.75
C THR A 23 38.04 40.36 -3.34
N THR A 24 37.92 39.13 -2.84
CA THR A 24 38.33 38.78 -1.46
C THR A 24 39.83 39.00 -1.20
N TYR A 25 40.66 38.86 -2.23
CA TYR A 25 42.12 39.00 -2.12
C TYR A 25 42.69 40.10 -3.01
N ALA A 26 41.84 40.96 -3.57
CA ALA A 26 42.29 42.04 -4.45
C ALA A 26 42.92 43.17 -3.61
N ILE A 27 44.22 43.38 -3.76
CA ILE A 27 44.91 44.58 -3.28
C ILE A 27 44.66 45.67 -4.33
N PRO A 28 44.07 46.82 -3.98
CA PRO A 28 43.83 47.88 -4.95
C PRO A 28 45.17 48.40 -5.51
N PRO A 29 45.28 48.60 -6.84
CA PRO A 29 46.53 49.06 -7.43
C PRO A 29 46.85 50.50 -7.02
N GLU A 30 48.14 50.83 -7.01
CA GLU A 30 48.61 52.20 -6.80
C GLU A 30 48.12 53.12 -7.95
N PRO A 31 47.83 54.40 -7.69
CA PRO A 31 47.13 55.27 -8.63
C PRO A 31 47.84 55.55 -9.97
N GLU A 32 49.11 55.17 -10.13
CA GLU A 32 49.87 55.30 -11.39
C GLU A 32 49.96 53.99 -12.21
N PHE A 33 49.12 53.00 -11.87
CA PHE A 33 49.14 51.69 -12.50
C PHE A 33 48.70 51.72 -13.98
N ASN A 34 49.62 51.35 -14.89
CA ASN A 34 49.33 51.16 -16.32
C ASN A 34 48.96 49.68 -16.58
N PRO A 35 47.67 49.34 -16.79
CA PRO A 35 47.22 47.96 -16.94
C PRO A 35 47.68 47.29 -18.24
N ASN A 36 48.17 48.04 -19.23
CA ASN A 36 48.63 47.49 -20.51
C ASN A 36 50.10 47.05 -20.52
N GLY A 37 50.83 47.27 -19.41
CA GLY A 37 52.26 46.92 -19.29
C GLY A 37 52.53 45.58 -18.61
N MET A 38 51.50 44.82 -18.24
CA MET A 38 51.67 43.55 -17.56
C MET A 38 51.97 42.42 -18.53
N ASP A 39 53.08 41.74 -18.31
CA ASP A 39 53.35 40.43 -18.90
C ASP A 39 52.47 39.41 -18.16
N VAL A 40 51.32 39.07 -18.74
CA VAL A 40 50.39 38.10 -18.15
C VAL A 40 51.01 36.71 -18.31
N VAL A 41 51.71 36.25 -17.28
CA VAL A 41 52.21 34.87 -17.20
C VAL A 41 51.02 33.95 -16.89
N ILE A 42 50.39 33.41 -17.93
CA ILE A 42 49.44 32.31 -17.78
C ILE A 42 50.28 31.05 -17.49
N PRO A 43 50.22 30.47 -16.28
CA PRO A 43 50.89 29.20 -16.04
C PRO A 43 50.27 28.16 -16.98
N LEU A 44 51.12 27.42 -17.69
CA LEU A 44 50.68 26.23 -18.40
C LEU A 44 50.23 25.23 -17.33
N ILE A 45 48.91 25.13 -17.14
CA ILE A 45 48.33 24.08 -16.31
C ILE A 45 48.53 22.80 -17.10
N ASP A 46 49.46 21.96 -16.65
CA ASP A 46 49.52 20.59 -17.14
C ASP A 46 48.18 19.94 -16.83
N GLU A 47 47.45 19.58 -17.89
CA GLU A 47 46.27 18.74 -17.76
C GLU A 47 46.73 17.38 -17.23
N GLU A 48 46.81 17.24 -15.91
CA GLU A 48 46.71 15.92 -15.31
C GLU A 48 45.39 15.37 -15.82
N THR A 49 45.49 14.47 -16.81
CA THR A 49 44.34 13.74 -17.30
C THR A 49 43.84 13.02 -16.08
N ASN A 50 42.76 13.54 -15.47
CA ASN A 50 42.08 12.90 -14.37
C ASN A 50 41.43 11.68 -14.99
N ARG A 51 42.27 10.65 -15.20
CA ARG A 51 41.88 9.28 -15.44
C ARG A 51 41.29 8.86 -14.12
N GLN A 52 40.09 9.37 -13.82
CA GLN A 52 39.20 8.68 -12.91
C GLN A 52 39.25 7.24 -13.39
N PRO A 53 39.74 6.30 -12.57
CA PRO A 53 39.81 4.92 -13.00
C PRO A 53 38.41 4.58 -13.50
N ALA A 54 38.34 3.95 -14.68
CA ALA A 54 37.08 3.52 -15.28
C ALA A 54 36.28 2.57 -14.35
N ASP A 55 36.86 2.20 -13.21
CA ASP A 55 36.16 1.82 -11.99
C ASP A 55 35.40 3.02 -11.35
N ALA A 56 34.66 3.73 -12.19
CA ALA A 56 33.55 4.56 -11.77
C ALA A 56 32.60 3.67 -10.96
N PHE A 57 32.11 4.20 -9.84
CA PHE A 57 31.16 3.55 -8.94
C PHE A 57 30.20 2.60 -9.67
N GLN A 58 30.39 1.29 -9.49
CA GLN A 58 29.50 0.28 -10.04
C GLN A 58 28.35 0.06 -9.05
N PHE A 59 27.15 0.55 -9.39
CA PHE A 59 25.99 0.33 -8.54
C PHE A 59 25.73 -1.18 -8.38
N PRO A 60 25.62 -1.70 -7.14
CA PRO A 60 25.53 -3.13 -6.89
C PRO A 60 24.12 -3.67 -7.19
N TRP A 61 23.80 -3.83 -8.47
CA TRP A 61 22.49 -4.27 -8.96
C TRP A 61 22.01 -5.57 -8.33
N LEU A 62 22.92 -6.52 -8.08
CA LEU A 62 22.59 -7.77 -7.39
C LEU A 62 22.12 -7.55 -5.96
N LEU A 63 22.74 -6.63 -5.22
CA LEU A 63 22.36 -6.30 -3.85
C LEU A 63 21.02 -5.56 -3.86
N ALA A 64 20.84 -4.57 -4.73
CA ALA A 64 19.58 -3.86 -4.88
C ALA A 64 18.42 -4.81 -5.23
N GLY A 65 18.63 -5.74 -6.17
CA GLY A 65 17.67 -6.77 -6.53
C GLY A 65 17.32 -7.71 -5.37
N LYS A 66 18.31 -8.14 -4.57
CA LYS A 66 18.08 -8.94 -3.37
C LYS A 66 17.23 -8.20 -2.34
N VAL A 67 17.56 -6.94 -2.06
CA VAL A 67 16.81 -6.11 -1.10
C VAL A 67 15.37 -5.90 -1.58
N LEU A 68 15.17 -5.53 -2.84
CA LEU A 68 13.83 -5.39 -3.41
C LEU A 68 13.05 -6.70 -3.39
N GLY A 69 13.70 -7.82 -3.68
CA GLY A 69 13.10 -9.15 -3.60
C GLY A 69 12.63 -9.50 -2.19
N VAL A 70 13.46 -9.24 -1.16
CA VAL A 70 13.09 -9.46 0.24
C VAL A 70 11.91 -8.59 0.64
N ILE A 71 11.91 -7.30 0.27
CA ILE A 71 10.80 -6.39 0.55
C ILE A 71 9.51 -6.88 -0.12
N ALA A 72 9.58 -7.30 -1.39
CA ALA A 72 8.42 -7.83 -2.10
C ALA A 72 7.86 -9.10 -1.44
N VAL A 73 8.73 -10.03 -1.04
CA VAL A 73 8.34 -11.25 -0.32
C VAL A 73 7.68 -10.89 1.02
N LEU A 74 8.29 -10.00 1.80
CA LEU A 74 7.72 -9.56 3.09
C LEU A 74 6.36 -8.89 2.92
N LEU A 75 6.19 -8.06 1.89
CA LEU A 75 4.92 -7.41 1.59
C LEU A 75 3.84 -8.44 1.24
N ILE A 76 4.16 -9.42 0.39
CA ILE A 76 3.25 -10.51 0.04
C ILE A 76 2.88 -11.30 1.31
N VAL A 77 3.86 -11.74 2.08
CA VAL A 77 3.65 -12.51 3.33
C VAL A 77 2.77 -11.72 4.30
N SER A 78 3.05 -10.42 4.51
CA SER A 78 2.27 -9.54 5.37
C SER A 78 0.81 -9.44 4.92
N LEU A 79 0.55 -9.22 3.63
CA LEU A 79 -0.81 -9.17 3.08
C LEU A 79 -1.57 -10.49 3.30
N TYR A 80 -0.91 -11.63 3.11
CA TYR A 80 -1.52 -12.93 3.36
C TYR A 80 -1.75 -13.18 4.86
N CYS A 81 -0.83 -12.82 5.73
CA CYS A 81 -0.99 -12.89 7.17
C CYS A 81 -2.19 -12.06 7.64
N LEU A 82 -2.31 -10.80 7.19
CA LEU A 82 -3.46 -9.93 7.49
C LEU A 82 -4.78 -10.54 7.00
N ARG A 83 -4.79 -11.08 5.78
CA ARG A 83 -5.95 -11.76 5.21
C ARG A 83 -6.39 -12.96 6.05
N PHE A 84 -5.46 -13.86 6.39
CA PHE A 84 -5.78 -15.07 7.17
C PHE A 84 -6.14 -14.73 8.61
N GLY A 85 -5.41 -13.82 9.24
CA GLY A 85 -5.71 -13.33 10.59
C GLY A 85 -7.12 -12.74 10.67
N ARG A 86 -7.51 -11.90 9.70
CA ARG A 86 -8.87 -11.33 9.65
C ARG A 86 -9.95 -12.39 9.48
N GLU A 87 -9.71 -13.41 8.67
CA GLU A 87 -10.67 -14.51 8.51
C GLU A 87 -10.88 -15.29 9.79
N VAL A 88 -9.79 -15.66 10.47
CA VAL A 88 -9.83 -16.35 11.76
C VAL A 88 -10.55 -15.50 12.79
N TYR A 89 -10.19 -14.21 12.88
CA TYR A 89 -10.83 -13.25 13.76
C TYR A 89 -12.35 -13.15 13.54
N LEU A 90 -12.80 -12.98 12.29
CA LEU A 90 -14.22 -12.91 11.96
C LEU A 90 -14.94 -14.23 12.24
N ASN A 91 -14.31 -15.38 12.00
CA ASN A 91 -14.89 -16.68 12.28
C ASN A 91 -15.09 -16.91 13.78
N ILE A 92 -14.10 -16.54 14.61
CA ILE A 92 -14.21 -16.60 16.07
C ILE A 92 -15.29 -15.64 16.57
N ARG A 93 -15.30 -14.39 16.08
CA ARG A 93 -16.27 -13.37 16.50
C ARG A 93 -17.71 -13.73 16.09
N ALA A 94 -17.90 -14.35 14.92
CA ALA A 94 -19.20 -14.86 14.46
C ALA A 94 -19.79 -15.96 15.36
N GLY A 95 -18.98 -16.55 16.25
CA GLY A 95 -19.42 -17.51 17.25
C GLY A 95 -20.22 -16.87 18.41
N LYS A 96 -20.05 -15.58 18.67
CA LYS A 96 -20.67 -14.90 19.83
C LYS A 96 -22.09 -14.44 19.52
N LEU A 97 -23.05 -14.68 20.42
CA LEU A 97 -24.46 -14.23 20.30
C LEU A 97 -24.63 -12.73 20.62
N THR A 98 -23.84 -11.88 19.98
CA THR A 98 -23.83 -10.44 20.21
C THR A 98 -24.03 -9.70 18.89
N ALA A 99 -24.50 -8.45 18.94
CA ALA A 99 -24.60 -7.61 17.74
C ALA A 99 -23.31 -7.57 16.90
N PRO A 100 -22.11 -7.38 17.48
CA PRO A 100 -20.86 -7.48 16.71
C PRO A 100 -20.57 -8.88 16.17
N GLY A 101 -21.06 -9.95 16.81
CA GLY A 101 -20.97 -11.31 16.28
C GLY A 101 -21.85 -11.51 15.04
N LEU A 102 -23.02 -10.89 15.01
CA LEU A 102 -23.95 -10.94 13.87
C LEU A 102 -23.32 -10.27 12.65
N GLN A 103 -22.78 -9.06 12.84
CA GLN A 103 -22.06 -8.33 11.79
C GLN A 103 -20.81 -9.09 11.33
N ALA A 104 -20.05 -9.69 12.26
CA ALA A 104 -18.92 -10.54 11.90
C ALA A 104 -19.34 -11.74 11.05
N MET A 105 -20.52 -12.31 11.30
CA MET A 105 -21.06 -13.42 10.51
C MET A 105 -21.39 -13.01 9.07
N LEU A 106 -22.02 -11.85 8.88
CA LEU A 106 -22.26 -11.26 7.57
C LEU A 106 -20.95 -10.94 6.84
N SER A 107 -20.03 -10.23 7.49
CA SER A 107 -18.73 -9.87 6.90
C SER A 107 -17.92 -11.11 6.49
N HIS A 108 -17.95 -12.16 7.30
CA HIS A 108 -17.29 -13.43 6.97
C HIS A 108 -17.92 -14.11 5.75
N LEU A 109 -19.25 -14.11 5.63
CA LEU A 109 -19.96 -14.65 4.47
C LEU A 109 -19.60 -13.87 3.20
N LEU A 110 -19.71 -12.55 3.23
CA LEU A 110 -19.39 -11.67 2.11
C LEU A 110 -17.93 -11.78 1.68
N MET A 111 -17.01 -11.90 2.64
CA MET A 111 -15.60 -12.13 2.35
C MET A 111 -15.36 -13.46 1.63
N LYS A 112 -16.07 -14.54 2.02
CA LYS A 112 -15.98 -15.84 1.33
C LYS A 112 -16.55 -15.79 -0.08
N MET A 113 -17.68 -15.12 -0.25
CA MET A 113 -18.27 -14.90 -1.58
C MET A 113 -17.34 -14.12 -2.50
N ALA A 114 -16.74 -13.03 -2.02
CA ALA A 114 -15.78 -12.24 -2.79
C ALA A 114 -14.57 -13.05 -3.28
N ARG A 115 -14.13 -14.04 -2.47
CA ARG A 115 -13.04 -14.96 -2.85
C ARG A 115 -13.46 -15.94 -3.94
N ASP A 116 -14.73 -16.34 -3.95
CA ASP A 116 -15.30 -17.23 -4.97
C ASP A 116 -15.65 -16.48 -6.28
N GLY A 117 -15.38 -15.17 -6.32
CA GLY A 117 -15.48 -14.32 -7.51
C GLY A 117 -16.78 -13.53 -7.63
N TYR A 118 -17.64 -13.60 -6.61
CA TYR A 118 -18.91 -12.87 -6.57
C TYR A 118 -18.68 -11.35 -6.43
N ALA A 119 -19.68 -10.55 -6.83
CA ALA A 119 -19.62 -9.10 -6.75
C ALA A 119 -19.48 -8.64 -5.29
N LEU A 120 -18.72 -7.58 -5.04
CA LEU A 120 -18.59 -7.01 -3.70
C LEU A 120 -19.88 -6.28 -3.33
N LYS A 121 -20.36 -6.46 -2.09
CA LYS A 121 -21.49 -5.68 -1.59
C LYS A 121 -21.07 -4.23 -1.49
N GLN A 122 -21.81 -3.34 -2.14
CA GLN A 122 -21.52 -1.91 -2.04
C GLN A 122 -21.86 -1.40 -0.63
N PRO A 123 -21.18 -0.37 -0.13
CA PRO A 123 -21.38 0.12 1.24
C PRO A 123 -22.83 0.52 1.54
N HIS A 124 -23.51 1.15 0.57
CA HIS A 124 -24.89 1.62 0.70
C HIS A 124 -25.94 0.50 0.64
N MET A 125 -25.60 -0.68 0.10
CA MET A 125 -26.58 -1.75 -0.08
C MET A 125 -26.93 -2.44 1.24
N THR A 126 -28.20 -2.76 1.46
CA THR A 126 -28.59 -3.62 2.59
C THR A 126 -28.24 -5.09 2.32
N PRO A 127 -28.16 -5.95 3.35
CA PRO A 127 -27.99 -7.39 3.15
C PRO A 127 -29.10 -8.01 2.31
N LEU A 128 -30.33 -7.47 2.39
CA LEU A 128 -31.49 -7.92 1.61
C LEU A 128 -31.33 -7.56 0.14
N GLU A 129 -31.05 -6.29 -0.18
CA GLU A 129 -30.78 -5.84 -1.57
C GLU A 129 -29.64 -6.62 -2.21
N TYR A 130 -28.58 -6.93 -1.45
CA TYR A 130 -27.49 -7.75 -1.96
C TYR A 130 -27.91 -9.20 -2.23
N ALA A 131 -28.84 -9.73 -1.44
CA ALA A 131 -29.36 -11.08 -1.61
C ALA A 131 -30.29 -11.21 -2.83
N GLU A 132 -30.93 -10.13 -3.29
CA GLU A 132 -31.71 -10.13 -4.54
C GLU A 132 -30.87 -10.53 -5.75
N GLN A 133 -29.58 -10.19 -5.75
CA GLN A 133 -28.64 -10.60 -6.81
C GLN A 133 -28.30 -12.09 -6.75
N TYR A 134 -28.47 -12.72 -5.59
CA TYR A 134 -28.06 -14.10 -5.33
C TYR A 134 -29.09 -14.81 -4.46
N ARG A 135 -30.06 -15.47 -5.09
CA ARG A 135 -31.17 -16.18 -4.44
C ARG A 135 -30.75 -17.11 -3.28
N ALA A 136 -29.56 -17.69 -3.34
CA ALA A 136 -28.99 -18.52 -2.27
C ALA A 136 -28.77 -17.78 -0.93
N LEU A 137 -28.77 -16.44 -0.91
CA LEU A 137 -28.55 -15.61 0.27
C LEU A 137 -29.84 -15.08 0.90
N GLU A 138 -30.98 -15.20 0.22
CA GLU A 138 -32.24 -14.57 0.60
C GLU A 138 -32.66 -14.94 2.03
N GLU A 139 -32.70 -16.25 2.32
CA GLU A 139 -33.06 -16.77 3.65
C GLU A 139 -32.08 -16.30 4.73
N PHE A 140 -30.78 -16.24 4.41
CA PHE A 140 -29.77 -15.75 5.34
C PHE A 140 -29.93 -14.25 5.61
N ALA A 141 -30.18 -13.45 4.57
CA ALA A 141 -30.33 -12.00 4.67
C ALA A 141 -31.60 -11.62 5.43
N ALA A 142 -32.69 -12.34 5.22
CA ALA A 142 -33.94 -12.19 5.97
C ALA A 142 -33.72 -12.47 7.47
N LEU A 143 -33.14 -13.62 7.82
CA LEU A 143 -32.86 -13.99 9.22
C LEU A 143 -31.86 -13.03 9.87
N HIS A 144 -30.83 -12.59 9.14
CA HIS A 144 -29.87 -11.61 9.65
C HIS A 144 -30.56 -10.27 9.96
N THR A 145 -31.42 -9.80 9.06
CA THR A 145 -32.17 -8.55 9.24
C THR A 145 -33.13 -8.66 10.42
N MET A 146 -33.86 -9.78 10.52
CA MET A 146 -34.69 -10.08 11.69
C MET A 146 -33.88 -10.04 12.98
N LEU A 147 -32.74 -10.75 13.04
CA LEU A 147 -31.87 -10.80 14.22
C LEU A 147 -31.28 -9.45 14.61
N ARG A 148 -31.13 -8.53 13.66
CA ARG A 148 -30.59 -7.19 13.89
C ARG A 148 -31.63 -6.24 14.49
N PHE A 149 -32.87 -6.29 14.01
CA PHE A 149 -33.89 -5.28 14.35
C PHE A 149 -34.92 -5.76 15.38
N ARG A 150 -35.13 -7.07 15.52
CA ARG A 150 -36.06 -7.60 16.51
C ARG A 150 -35.45 -7.51 17.90
N VAL A 151 -36.13 -6.80 18.80
CA VAL A 151 -35.70 -6.54 20.18
C VAL A 151 -36.22 -7.60 21.14
N ASN A 152 -37.46 -8.07 20.94
CA ASN A 152 -38.13 -9.01 21.84
C ASN A 152 -38.05 -10.44 21.30
N TYR A 153 -37.47 -11.33 22.11
CA TYR A 153 -37.41 -12.77 21.87
C TYR A 153 -37.99 -13.50 23.07
N ALA A 154 -38.73 -14.58 22.80
CA ALA A 154 -39.03 -15.55 23.84
C ALA A 154 -37.74 -16.26 24.30
N GLU A 155 -37.80 -16.87 25.48
CA GLU A 155 -36.68 -17.60 26.04
C GLU A 155 -36.22 -18.72 25.07
N GLY A 156 -34.91 -18.78 24.77
CA GLY A 156 -34.35 -19.75 23.81
C GLY A 156 -34.58 -19.45 22.31
N GLU A 157 -35.58 -18.64 21.95
CA GLU A 157 -35.92 -18.34 20.54
C GLU A 157 -34.75 -17.68 19.80
N ARG A 158 -34.05 -16.76 20.45
CA ARG A 158 -32.88 -16.08 19.89
C ARG A 158 -31.73 -17.05 19.59
N GLN A 159 -31.54 -18.07 20.42
CA GLN A 159 -30.49 -19.07 20.24
C GLN A 159 -30.83 -19.99 19.06
N ALA A 160 -32.10 -20.42 18.95
CA ALA A 160 -32.59 -21.20 17.82
C ALA A 160 -32.43 -20.43 16.50
N ALA A 161 -32.86 -19.16 16.46
CA ALA A 161 -32.68 -18.29 15.29
C ALA A 161 -31.20 -18.11 14.91
N TRP A 162 -30.30 -18.04 15.90
CA TRP A 162 -28.86 -17.97 15.65
C TRP A 162 -28.29 -19.25 15.06
N GLN A 163 -28.75 -20.41 15.54
CA GLN A 163 -28.36 -21.70 14.99
C GLN A 163 -28.87 -21.85 13.55
N ASP A 164 -30.12 -21.46 13.29
CA ASP A 164 -30.68 -21.48 11.95
C ASP A 164 -29.90 -20.56 11.00
N LEU A 165 -29.57 -19.34 11.43
CA LEU A 165 -28.71 -18.43 10.67
C LEU A 165 -27.36 -19.08 10.29
N ARG A 166 -26.73 -19.82 11.21
CA ARG A 166 -25.48 -20.56 10.93
C ARG A 166 -25.69 -21.66 9.90
N ASN A 167 -26.81 -22.37 9.96
CA ASN A 167 -27.16 -23.42 9.02
C ASN A 167 -27.42 -22.84 7.62
N LYS A 168 -28.23 -21.79 7.52
CA LYS A 168 -28.48 -21.05 6.27
C LYS A 168 -27.19 -20.49 5.68
N ARG A 169 -26.29 -19.94 6.51
CA ARG A 169 -24.96 -19.50 6.06
C ARG A 169 -24.14 -20.64 5.45
N ARG A 170 -24.12 -21.81 6.10
CA ARG A 170 -23.39 -22.99 5.59
C ARG A 170 -24.00 -23.50 4.28
N ALA A 171 -25.33 -23.52 4.18
CA ALA A 171 -26.05 -23.90 2.97
C ALA A 171 -25.75 -22.94 1.81
N ALA A 172 -25.85 -21.63 2.04
CA ALA A 172 -25.52 -20.60 1.06
C ALA A 172 -24.06 -20.72 0.58
N LEU A 173 -23.10 -20.89 1.50
CA LEU A 173 -21.71 -21.10 1.11
C LEU A 173 -21.48 -22.38 0.31
N LYS A 174 -22.24 -23.45 0.60
CA LYS A 174 -22.13 -24.72 -0.13
C LYS A 174 -22.68 -24.59 -1.55
N SER A 175 -23.80 -23.89 -1.75
CA SER A 175 -24.42 -23.69 -3.07
C SER A 175 -23.63 -22.73 -3.97
N ILE A 176 -22.99 -21.72 -3.37
CA ILE A 176 -22.17 -20.70 -4.04
C ILE A 176 -20.77 -21.24 -4.41
N ARG A 177 -20.32 -22.31 -3.76
CA ARG A 177 -18.97 -22.82 -3.91
C ARG A 177 -18.75 -23.44 -5.30
N LYS A 178 -18.02 -22.73 -6.15
CA LYS A 178 -17.50 -23.28 -7.41
C LYS A 178 -16.55 -24.46 -7.13
N ALA A 179 -16.83 -25.60 -7.74
CA ALA A 179 -15.99 -26.80 -7.69
C ALA A 179 -14.79 -26.69 -8.66
N GLY A 180 -13.74 -27.46 -8.40
CA GLY A 180 -12.58 -27.60 -9.28
C GLY A 180 -11.28 -26.97 -8.76
N LEU A 181 -10.15 -27.50 -9.26
CA LEU A 181 -8.80 -27.12 -8.87
C LEU A 181 -8.51 -25.63 -9.17
N TRP A 182 -8.89 -25.15 -10.35
CA TRP A 182 -8.71 -23.75 -10.74
C TRP A 182 -9.48 -22.77 -9.84
N ALA A 183 -10.70 -23.12 -9.46
CA ALA A 183 -11.49 -22.33 -8.52
C ALA A 183 -10.86 -22.33 -7.11
N TRP A 184 -10.23 -23.44 -6.70
CA TRP A 184 -9.49 -23.51 -5.44
C TRP A 184 -8.24 -22.61 -5.47
N ILE A 185 -7.43 -22.67 -6.54
CA ILE A 185 -6.24 -21.82 -6.71
C ILE A 185 -6.64 -20.35 -6.70
N LYS A 186 -7.60 -19.94 -7.57
CA LYS A 186 -8.07 -18.54 -7.62
C LYS A 186 -8.55 -18.04 -6.26
N ARG A 187 -9.27 -18.88 -5.51
CA ARG A 187 -9.76 -18.53 -4.16
C ARG A 187 -8.64 -18.34 -3.15
N ARG A 188 -7.59 -19.17 -3.21
CA ARG A 188 -6.44 -19.10 -2.31
C ARG A 188 -5.64 -17.83 -2.56
N PHE A 189 -5.39 -17.50 -3.82
CA PHE A 189 -4.60 -16.34 -4.25
C PHE A 189 -5.40 -15.04 -4.45
N SER A 190 -6.73 -15.08 -4.36
CA SER A 190 -7.56 -13.88 -4.49
C SER A 190 -7.46 -12.99 -3.26
N LEU A 191 -6.96 -11.76 -3.43
CA LEU A 191 -6.91 -10.74 -2.38
C LEU A 191 -8.22 -9.93 -2.26
N ARG A 192 -9.26 -10.23 -3.04
CA ARG A 192 -10.55 -9.48 -3.03
C ARG A 192 -11.23 -9.45 -1.65
N GLY A 193 -10.98 -10.46 -0.83
CA GLY A 193 -11.47 -10.51 0.55
C GLY A 193 -10.92 -9.40 1.45
N LEU A 194 -9.82 -8.75 1.06
CA LEU A 194 -9.25 -7.63 1.82
C LEU A 194 -10.17 -6.40 1.85
N PHE A 195 -11.13 -6.30 0.92
CA PHE A 195 -12.10 -5.20 0.90
C PHE A 195 -12.89 -5.07 2.23
N TYR A 196 -13.13 -6.19 2.93
CA TYR A 196 -13.87 -6.22 4.19
C TYR A 196 -13.00 -6.05 5.45
N LEU A 197 -11.77 -5.54 5.30
CA LEU A 197 -10.92 -5.16 6.45
C LEU A 197 -11.42 -3.91 7.17
N LYS A 198 -11.98 -2.92 6.45
CA LYS A 198 -12.42 -1.63 7.00
C LYS A 198 -13.85 -1.65 7.60
N GLY A 199 -14.39 -2.83 7.90
CA GLY A 199 -15.73 -3.01 8.46
C GLY A 199 -15.74 -3.24 9.96
#